data_AF-A0A668STZ8-F1
#
_entry.id   AF-A0A668STZ8-F1
#
_cell.length_a   1.000
_cell.length_b   1.000
_cell.length_c   1.000
_cell.angle_alpha   90.00
_cell.angle_beta   90.00
_cell.angle_gamma   90.00
#
_symmetry.space_group_name_H-M   'P 1'
#
loop_
_entity.id
_entity.type
_entity.pdbx_description
1 polymer ?
#
loop_
_entity_poly.entity_id
_entity_poly.type
_entity_poly.pdbx_seq_one_letter_code
_entity_poly.pdbx_strand_id
1 'polypeptide(L)'
;MKFILRAAVFHFLFLYAVHVLAIEIESVPKFNDERVIQAELNKPVSLVCTLDATQADEELVWLRNDAAVLLKEGNNKGRSSLCVTPIYEDNGAKFTCHQKGNSTDQVSVTLNVIFAPNISGTVEVTVEEEADLVLECDTRANPLVSSVTWSLNGSLVDLLADGFSVINNGLISQLTANKVKKSLHGGMYTCTVDSPMYNDSSRHFQVTITDKTLKFPLGPMIAGLVVVGLTALLAAVSRWRKIVKCCK
;
A
#
# COMPACT_ATOMS: atom_id res chain seq x y z
N MET A 1 -41.70 50.87 -40.52
CA MET A 1 -40.51 50.54 -39.69
C MET A 1 -40.68 49.17 -39.02
N LYS A 2 -40.41 48.06 -39.72
CA LYS A 2 -40.49 46.69 -39.16
C LYS A 2 -39.25 45.83 -39.51
N PHE A 3 -38.16 46.46 -39.97
CA PHE A 3 -36.99 45.73 -40.51
C PHE A 3 -35.68 45.92 -39.74
N ILE A 4 -35.64 46.71 -38.67
CA ILE A 4 -34.39 46.96 -37.91
C ILE A 4 -34.24 46.00 -36.71
N LEU A 5 -35.30 45.31 -36.29
CA LEU A 5 -35.26 44.45 -35.09
C LEU A 5 -34.76 43.01 -35.34
N ARG A 6 -34.62 42.57 -36.60
CA ARG A 6 -34.15 41.21 -36.95
C ARG A 6 -32.62 41.07 -37.01
N ALA A 7 -31.89 42.16 -37.28
CA ALA A 7 -30.43 42.13 -37.36
C ALA A 7 -29.77 42.11 -35.97
N ALA A 8 -30.39 42.73 -34.97
CA ALA A 8 -29.86 42.76 -33.60
C ALA A 8 -29.89 41.38 -32.92
N VAL A 9 -30.88 40.54 -33.24
CA VAL A 9 -31.01 39.19 -32.67
C VAL A 9 -30.00 38.21 -33.30
N PHE A 10 -29.65 38.40 -34.59
CA PHE A 10 -28.63 37.59 -35.25
C PHE A 10 -27.19 37.93 -34.82
N HIS A 11 -26.93 39.19 -34.45
CA HIS A 11 -25.67 39.56 -33.80
C HIS A 11 -25.60 39.13 -32.33
N PHE A 12 -26.74 39.02 -31.63
CA PHE A 12 -26.80 38.47 -30.28
C PHE A 12 -26.63 36.94 -30.24
N LEU A 13 -26.97 36.24 -31.33
CA LEU A 13 -26.72 34.79 -31.48
C LEU A 13 -25.23 34.45 -31.71
N PHE A 14 -24.42 35.42 -32.14
CA PHE A 14 -22.95 35.28 -32.21
C PHE A 14 -22.24 35.54 -30.86
N LEU A 15 -22.99 35.97 -29.84
CA LEU A 15 -22.53 36.07 -28.45
C LEU A 15 -22.78 34.80 -27.64
N TYR A 16 -23.21 33.71 -28.28
CA TYR A 16 -22.76 32.39 -27.84
C TYR A 16 -21.27 32.31 -28.17
N ALA A 17 -20.46 32.97 -27.34
CA ALA A 17 -19.09 32.57 -27.15
C ALA A 17 -19.19 31.10 -26.71
N VAL A 18 -19.05 30.21 -27.68
CA VAL A 18 -18.62 28.85 -27.40
C VAL A 18 -17.37 29.05 -26.58
N HIS A 19 -17.46 28.77 -25.29
CA HIS A 19 -16.31 28.74 -24.39
C HIS A 19 -15.49 27.56 -24.89
N VAL A 20 -14.72 27.79 -25.96
CA VAL A 20 -13.73 26.84 -26.45
C VAL A 20 -12.76 26.75 -25.28
N LEU A 21 -12.63 25.54 -24.73
CA LEU A 21 -11.61 25.26 -23.72
C LEU A 21 -10.28 25.72 -24.28
N ALA A 22 -9.74 26.82 -23.76
CA ALA A 22 -8.44 27.35 -24.17
C ALA A 22 -7.27 26.44 -23.78
N ILE A 23 -7.58 25.33 -23.08
CA ILE A 23 -6.62 24.36 -22.55
C ILE A 23 -6.98 22.98 -23.08
N GLU A 24 -6.05 22.36 -23.78
CA GLU A 24 -6.16 21.01 -24.30
C GLU A 24 -5.14 20.08 -23.64
N ILE A 25 -5.54 18.82 -23.40
CA ILE A 25 -4.62 17.75 -23.00
C ILE A 25 -4.59 16.68 -24.09
N GLU A 26 -3.39 16.33 -24.52
CA GLU A 26 -3.08 15.15 -25.32
C GLU A 26 -2.36 14.10 -24.47
N SER A 27 -2.52 12.82 -24.81
CA SER A 27 -1.89 11.72 -24.06
C SER A 27 -1.43 10.57 -24.96
N VAL A 28 -0.37 9.89 -24.51
CA VAL A 28 0.09 8.61 -25.05
C VAL A 28 0.30 7.65 -23.88
N PRO A 29 -0.47 6.56 -23.76
CA PRO A 29 -1.62 6.16 -24.59
C PRO A 29 -2.77 7.18 -24.59
N LYS A 30 -3.60 7.17 -25.64
CA LYS A 30 -4.75 8.08 -25.75
C LYS A 30 -5.83 7.71 -24.71
N PHE A 31 -6.47 8.72 -24.12
CA PHE A 31 -7.67 8.52 -23.30
C PHE A 31 -8.91 8.21 -24.14
N ASN A 32 -9.91 7.59 -23.51
CA ASN A 32 -11.24 7.34 -24.09
C ASN A 32 -12.17 8.56 -23.96
N ASP A 33 -13.43 8.44 -24.41
CA ASP A 33 -14.43 9.53 -24.32
C ASP A 33 -14.71 10.01 -22.89
N GLU A 34 -14.46 9.16 -21.88
CA GLU A 34 -14.58 9.46 -20.46
C GLU A 34 -13.30 10.10 -19.87
N ARG A 35 -12.31 10.44 -20.71
CA ARG A 35 -10.99 10.97 -20.33
C ARG A 35 -10.17 10.06 -19.42
N VAL A 36 -10.32 8.74 -19.59
CA VAL A 36 -9.56 7.71 -18.88
C VAL A 36 -8.45 7.14 -19.78
N ILE A 37 -7.22 7.14 -19.27
CA ILE A 37 -6.03 6.56 -19.92
C ILE A 37 -5.82 5.15 -19.35
N GLN A 38 -5.86 4.16 -20.22
CA GLN A 38 -5.45 2.79 -19.87
C GLN A 38 -3.93 2.75 -19.80
N ALA A 39 -3.39 2.47 -18.62
CA ALA A 39 -1.95 2.49 -18.35
C ALA A 39 -1.50 1.17 -17.69
N GLU A 40 -0.24 0.80 -17.92
CA GLU A 40 0.38 -0.36 -17.27
C GLU A 40 1.41 0.09 -16.24
N LEU A 41 1.59 -0.71 -15.19
CA LEU A 41 2.59 -0.43 -14.16
C LEU A 41 3.99 -0.29 -14.77
N ASN A 42 4.75 0.72 -14.33
CA ASN A 42 6.10 1.00 -14.80
C ASN A 42 6.22 1.29 -16.32
N LYS A 43 5.11 1.41 -17.06
CA LYS A 43 5.11 1.84 -18.45
C LYS A 43 4.80 3.33 -18.52
N PRO A 44 5.69 4.16 -19.09
CA PRO A 44 5.52 5.61 -19.05
C PRO A 44 4.29 6.05 -19.84
N VAL A 45 3.53 6.98 -19.26
CA VAL A 45 2.43 7.73 -19.89
C VAL A 45 2.93 9.14 -20.15
N SER A 46 2.82 9.60 -21.40
CA SER A 46 3.13 10.97 -21.78
C SER A 46 1.84 11.80 -21.77
N LEU A 47 1.84 12.91 -21.06
CA LEU A 47 0.78 13.91 -21.03
C LEU A 47 1.34 15.22 -21.59
N VAL A 48 0.57 15.89 -22.43
CA VAL A 48 0.92 17.21 -22.94
C VAL A 48 -0.27 18.12 -22.79
N CYS A 49 -0.06 19.28 -22.19
CA CYS A 49 -1.05 20.32 -22.05
C CYS A 49 -0.65 21.52 -22.90
N THR A 50 -1.60 22.08 -23.64
CA THR A 50 -1.40 23.24 -24.51
C THR A 50 -2.47 24.29 -24.27
N LEU A 51 -2.03 25.55 -24.23
CA LEU A 51 -2.87 26.72 -24.35
C LEU A 51 -3.06 27.09 -25.82
N ASP A 52 -4.16 27.77 -26.10
CA ASP A 52 -4.38 28.40 -27.39
C ASP A 52 -3.25 29.38 -27.75
N ALA A 53 -3.05 29.59 -29.06
CA ALA A 53 -1.97 30.43 -29.58
C ALA A 53 -2.00 31.88 -29.07
N THR A 54 -3.15 32.36 -28.59
CA THR A 54 -3.32 33.70 -27.99
C THR A 54 -2.72 33.82 -26.59
N GLN A 55 -2.46 32.71 -25.92
CA GLN A 55 -2.01 32.62 -24.52
C GLN A 55 -0.66 31.89 -24.39
N ALA A 56 0.15 31.90 -25.44
CA ALA A 56 1.40 31.11 -25.50
C ALA A 56 2.44 31.50 -24.43
N ASP A 57 2.41 32.73 -23.91
CA ASP A 57 3.34 33.21 -22.88
C ASP A 57 2.86 32.93 -21.44
N GLU A 58 1.62 32.48 -21.27
CA GLU A 58 1.00 32.22 -19.98
C GLU A 58 1.53 30.93 -19.35
N GLU A 59 1.62 30.93 -18.02
CA GLU A 59 2.17 29.79 -17.29
C GLU A 59 1.11 28.70 -17.05
N LEU A 60 1.50 27.44 -17.19
CA LEU A 60 0.70 26.25 -16.94
C LEU A 60 1.08 25.60 -15.61
N VAL A 61 0.09 25.01 -14.95
CA VAL A 61 0.23 24.24 -13.72
C VAL A 61 -0.33 22.85 -13.92
N TRP A 62 0.43 21.84 -13.49
CA TRP A 62 -0.01 20.45 -13.42
C TRP A 62 -0.31 20.06 -11.96
N LEU A 63 -1.44 19.39 -11.76
CA LEU A 63 -1.81 18.76 -10.50
C LEU A 63 -1.91 17.24 -10.69
N ARG A 64 -1.46 16.49 -9.68
CA ARG A 64 -1.69 15.04 -9.51
C ARG A 64 -2.49 14.86 -8.22
N ASN A 65 -3.75 14.45 -8.33
CA ASN A 65 -4.68 14.39 -7.19
C ASN A 65 -4.69 15.69 -6.38
N ASP A 66 -4.88 16.82 -7.08
CA ASP A 66 -4.89 18.18 -6.54
C ASP A 66 -3.56 18.70 -5.95
N ALA A 67 -2.51 17.87 -5.88
CA ALA A 67 -1.17 18.27 -5.47
C ALA A 67 -0.35 18.77 -6.67
N ALA A 68 0.31 19.94 -6.51
CA ALA A 68 1.11 20.53 -7.56
C ALA A 68 2.33 19.65 -7.93
N VAL A 69 2.51 19.42 -9.24
CA VAL A 69 3.66 18.69 -9.78
C VAL A 69 4.80 19.67 -10.03
N LEU A 70 6.00 19.34 -9.56
CA LEU A 70 7.18 20.13 -9.84
C LEU A 70 7.62 19.95 -11.29
N LEU A 71 7.52 21.03 -12.08
CA LEU A 71 7.93 21.04 -13.48
C LEU A 71 9.40 21.44 -13.60
N LYS A 72 10.06 20.92 -14.64
CA LYS A 72 11.40 21.39 -15.03
C LYS A 72 11.32 22.84 -15.52
N GLU A 73 12.40 23.59 -15.33
CA GLU A 73 12.50 24.97 -15.80
C GLU A 73 12.21 25.07 -17.30
N GLY A 74 11.37 26.03 -17.71
CA GLY A 74 10.94 26.22 -19.09
C GLY A 74 9.81 25.30 -19.56
N ASN A 75 9.43 24.26 -18.80
CA ASN A 75 8.33 23.35 -19.13
C ASN A 75 6.98 23.82 -18.55
N ASN A 76 6.67 25.10 -18.68
CA ASN A 76 5.50 25.69 -18.04
C ASN A 76 4.87 26.83 -18.83
N LYS A 77 5.26 27.15 -20.07
CA LYS A 77 4.69 28.30 -20.81
C LYS A 77 4.05 27.87 -22.12
N GLY A 78 2.74 28.11 -22.26
CA GLY A 78 1.95 27.80 -23.47
C GLY A 78 1.80 26.30 -23.78
N ARG A 79 2.85 25.50 -23.57
CA ARG A 79 2.88 24.04 -23.73
C ARG A 79 3.70 23.44 -22.60
N SER A 80 3.17 22.43 -21.93
CA SER A 80 3.85 21.72 -20.85
C SER A 80 3.65 20.22 -20.98
N SER A 81 4.75 19.46 -20.89
CA SER A 81 4.75 18.01 -21.02
C SER A 81 5.09 17.34 -19.69
N LEU A 82 4.35 16.30 -19.33
CA LEU A 82 4.57 15.50 -18.13
C LEU A 82 4.72 14.02 -18.53
N CYS A 83 5.79 13.39 -18.07
CA CYS A 83 5.98 11.94 -18.23
C CYS A 83 5.77 11.27 -16.88
N VAL A 84 4.76 10.42 -16.79
CA VAL A 84 4.36 9.71 -15.58
C VAL A 84 4.76 8.26 -15.71
N THR A 85 5.47 7.70 -14.74
CA THR A 85 5.68 6.26 -14.62
C THR A 85 4.70 5.74 -13.57
N PRO A 86 3.58 5.11 -13.98
CA PRO A 86 2.50 4.76 -13.06
C PRO A 86 2.95 3.74 -12.01
N ILE A 87 2.52 3.98 -10.77
CA ILE A 87 2.62 3.07 -9.63
C ILE A 87 1.23 2.55 -9.24
N TYR A 88 1.13 1.64 -8.27
CA TYR A 88 -0.14 1.06 -7.84
C TYR A 88 -1.13 2.12 -7.34
N GLU A 89 -0.61 3.11 -6.62
CA GLU A 89 -1.35 4.23 -6.05
C GLU A 89 -1.83 5.23 -7.11
N ASP A 90 -1.35 5.13 -8.36
CA ASP A 90 -1.84 5.93 -9.48
C ASP A 90 -3.13 5.40 -10.10
N ASN A 91 -3.61 4.22 -9.70
CA ASN A 91 -4.89 3.75 -10.19
C ASN A 91 -6.02 4.67 -9.70
N GLY A 92 -6.74 5.29 -10.64
CA GLY A 92 -7.72 6.33 -10.36
C GLY A 92 -7.13 7.72 -10.14
N ALA A 93 -5.81 7.90 -10.29
CA ALA A 93 -5.19 9.22 -10.12
C ALA A 93 -5.60 10.17 -11.24
N LYS A 94 -5.96 11.39 -10.83
CA LYS A 94 -6.40 12.47 -11.71
C LYS A 94 -5.25 13.44 -11.97
N PHE A 95 -4.95 13.64 -13.24
CA PHE A 95 -3.99 14.63 -13.71
C PHE A 95 -4.75 15.82 -14.30
N THR A 96 -4.52 17.00 -13.74
CA THR A 96 -5.22 18.23 -14.11
C THR A 96 -4.23 19.27 -14.58
N CYS A 97 -4.52 19.90 -15.71
CA CYS A 97 -3.79 21.06 -16.20
C CYS A 97 -4.68 22.29 -16.18
N HIS A 98 -4.14 23.42 -15.73
CA HIS A 98 -4.80 24.72 -15.77
C HIS A 98 -3.78 25.84 -15.94
N GLN A 99 -4.26 27.03 -16.33
CA GLN A 99 -3.44 28.23 -16.41
C GLN A 99 -3.16 28.77 -15.00
N LYS A 100 -1.91 29.14 -14.71
CA LYS A 100 -1.53 29.76 -13.44
C LYS A 100 -2.32 31.05 -13.22
N GLY A 101 -2.97 31.15 -12.07
CA GLY A 101 -3.83 32.29 -11.73
C GLY A 101 -5.28 32.17 -12.23
N ASN A 102 -5.61 31.19 -13.06
CA ASN A 102 -6.97 30.85 -13.48
C ASN A 102 -7.21 29.34 -13.32
N SER A 103 -7.73 28.94 -12.16
CA SER A 103 -8.10 27.54 -11.87
C SER A 103 -9.51 27.17 -12.31
N THR A 104 -10.28 28.12 -12.84
CA THR A 104 -11.65 27.88 -13.32
C THR A 104 -11.66 27.16 -14.66
N ASP A 105 -10.74 27.51 -15.55
CA ASP A 105 -10.54 26.83 -16.83
C ASP A 105 -9.49 25.73 -16.65
N GLN A 106 -9.94 24.49 -16.44
CA GLN A 106 -9.07 23.34 -16.23
C GLN A 106 -9.54 22.11 -17.01
N VAL A 107 -8.58 21.31 -17.45
CA VAL A 107 -8.82 20.04 -18.15
C VAL A 107 -8.14 18.92 -17.39
N SER A 108 -8.78 17.75 -17.34
CA SER A 108 -8.30 16.62 -16.54
C SER A 108 -8.41 15.29 -17.28
N VAL A 109 -7.51 14.39 -16.97
CA VAL A 109 -7.54 12.98 -17.38
C VAL A 109 -7.29 12.10 -16.17
N THR A 110 -7.82 10.88 -16.18
CA THR A 110 -7.67 9.91 -15.09
C THR A 110 -6.89 8.70 -15.57
N LEU A 111 -5.95 8.20 -14.78
CA LEU A 111 -5.27 6.95 -15.07
C LEU A 111 -6.09 5.75 -14.57
N ASN A 112 -6.32 4.77 -15.44
CA ASN A 112 -6.70 3.41 -15.03
C ASN A 112 -5.48 2.52 -15.19
N VAL A 113 -4.80 2.24 -14.08
CA VAL A 113 -3.54 1.50 -14.10
C VAL A 113 -3.85 0.02 -13.91
N ILE A 114 -3.65 -0.80 -14.93
CA ILE A 114 -3.80 -2.25 -14.86
C ILE A 114 -2.53 -2.90 -14.30
N PHE A 115 -2.69 -3.81 -13.36
CA PHE A 115 -1.58 -4.53 -12.74
C PHE A 115 -2.05 -5.83 -12.06
N ALA A 116 -1.16 -6.82 -12.08
CA ALA A 116 -1.34 -8.08 -11.38
C ALA A 116 -1.00 -7.94 -9.88
N PRO A 117 -1.54 -8.82 -9.01
CA PRO A 117 -1.11 -8.91 -7.61
C PRO A 117 0.38 -9.14 -7.50
N ASN A 118 1.05 -8.41 -6.60
CA ASN A 118 2.48 -8.59 -6.34
C ASN A 118 2.72 -9.72 -5.34
N ILE A 119 2.35 -10.95 -5.74
CA ILE A 119 2.51 -12.14 -4.90
C ILE A 119 3.37 -13.17 -5.63
N SER A 120 4.61 -13.25 -5.17
CA SER A 120 5.55 -14.27 -5.59
C SER A 120 6.54 -14.54 -4.47
N GLY A 121 7.22 -15.67 -4.58
CA GLY A 121 8.27 -16.09 -3.67
C GLY A 121 7.78 -16.83 -2.43
N THR A 122 8.76 -17.14 -1.58
CA THR A 122 8.61 -17.85 -0.31
C THR A 122 9.17 -16.98 0.81
N VAL A 123 8.43 -16.87 1.90
CA VAL A 123 8.83 -16.14 3.10
C VAL A 123 8.99 -17.12 4.26
N GLU A 124 10.14 -17.12 4.91
CA GLU A 124 10.37 -17.90 6.13
C GLU A 124 9.81 -17.14 7.33
N VAL A 125 8.96 -17.78 8.12
CA VAL A 125 8.35 -17.19 9.32
C VAL A 125 8.64 -18.10 10.51
N THR A 126 9.23 -17.53 11.56
CA THR A 126 9.46 -18.26 12.81
C THR A 126 8.60 -17.65 13.90
N VAL A 127 7.84 -18.49 14.61
CA VAL A 127 6.94 -18.08 15.69
C VAL A 127 7.15 -18.99 16.91
N GLU A 128 7.01 -18.44 18.12
CA GLU A 128 7.07 -19.25 19.34
C GLU A 128 5.72 -19.94 19.60
N GLU A 129 5.75 -21.12 20.19
CA GLU A 129 4.55 -21.82 20.64
C GLU A 129 3.74 -20.96 21.64
N GLU A 130 2.41 -21.03 21.53
CA GLU A 130 1.43 -20.18 22.24
C GLU A 130 1.44 -18.68 21.87
N ALA A 131 2.24 -18.25 20.89
CA ALA A 131 2.13 -16.91 20.31
C ALA A 131 1.10 -16.87 19.16
N ASP A 132 0.83 -15.68 18.64
CA ASP A 132 -0.10 -15.49 17.52
C ASP A 132 0.68 -15.43 16.20
N LEU A 133 0.19 -16.17 15.20
CA LEU A 133 0.71 -16.15 13.84
C LEU A 133 -0.18 -15.26 12.98
N VAL A 134 0.44 -14.34 12.25
CA VAL A 134 -0.23 -13.46 11.29
C VAL A 134 0.53 -13.53 9.96
N LEU A 135 -0.16 -13.95 8.90
CA LEU A 135 0.37 -14.01 7.54
C LEU A 135 -0.42 -13.06 6.65
N GLU A 136 0.28 -12.24 5.87
CA GLU A 136 -0.33 -11.23 5.00
C GLU A 136 0.03 -11.47 3.53
N CYS A 137 -1.00 -11.48 2.69
CA CYS A 137 -0.89 -11.64 1.25
C CYS A 137 -1.42 -10.37 0.58
N ASP A 138 -0.57 -9.65 -0.15
CA ASP A 138 -0.91 -8.41 -0.86
C ASP A 138 -1.68 -8.73 -2.15
N THR A 139 -3.00 -8.67 -2.09
CA THR A 139 -3.92 -9.07 -3.17
C THR A 139 -4.29 -7.88 -4.07
N ARG A 140 -3.62 -6.73 -3.93
CA ARG A 140 -3.90 -5.54 -4.73
C ARG A 140 -3.70 -5.83 -6.21
N ALA A 141 -4.77 -5.72 -6.98
CA ALA A 141 -4.75 -5.84 -8.43
C ALA A 141 -5.79 -4.90 -9.06
N ASN A 142 -5.57 -4.59 -10.33
CA ASN A 142 -6.58 -3.95 -11.16
C ASN A 142 -6.63 -4.64 -12.54
N PRO A 143 -7.77 -5.24 -12.93
CA PRO A 143 -9.03 -5.38 -12.19
C PRO A 143 -8.90 -6.13 -10.86
N LEU A 144 -9.89 -5.96 -9.97
CA LEU A 144 -9.91 -6.65 -8.67
C LEU A 144 -9.84 -8.17 -8.87
N VAL A 145 -9.17 -8.83 -7.92
CA VAL A 145 -9.03 -10.29 -7.90
C VAL A 145 -10.39 -10.97 -7.71
N SER A 146 -10.57 -12.12 -8.33
CA SER A 146 -11.81 -12.90 -8.27
C SER A 146 -11.96 -13.61 -6.94
N SER A 147 -10.87 -14.22 -6.44
CA SER A 147 -10.87 -14.93 -5.16
C SER A 147 -9.46 -15.06 -4.57
N VAL A 148 -9.40 -15.32 -3.27
CA VAL A 148 -8.17 -15.58 -2.52
C VAL A 148 -8.39 -16.80 -1.65
N THR A 149 -7.49 -17.77 -1.73
CA THR A 149 -7.57 -19.03 -0.98
C THR A 149 -6.30 -19.26 -0.18
N TRP A 150 -6.46 -19.81 1.02
CA TRP A 150 -5.36 -20.21 1.88
C TRP A 150 -5.33 -21.72 2.02
N SER A 151 -4.16 -22.31 1.85
CA SER A 151 -3.90 -23.72 2.13
C SER A 151 -2.72 -23.88 3.07
N LEU A 152 -2.76 -24.94 3.88
CA LEU A 152 -1.68 -25.40 4.74
C LEU A 152 -1.30 -26.81 4.30
N ASN A 153 -0.04 -27.00 3.91
CA ASN A 153 0.49 -28.28 3.43
C ASN A 153 -0.34 -28.88 2.27
N GLY A 154 -0.86 -28.02 1.40
CA GLY A 154 -1.67 -28.39 0.23
C GLY A 154 -3.16 -28.65 0.51
N SER A 155 -3.59 -28.64 1.77
CA SER A 155 -5.01 -28.73 2.13
C SER A 155 -5.57 -27.34 2.44
N LEU A 156 -6.81 -27.05 2.04
CA LEU A 156 -7.45 -25.78 2.39
C LEU A 156 -7.46 -25.59 3.91
N VAL A 157 -7.17 -24.37 4.36
CA VAL A 157 -7.25 -24.03 5.78
C VAL A 157 -8.70 -24.13 6.22
N ASP A 158 -8.96 -24.95 7.23
CA ASP A 158 -10.25 -25.03 7.89
C ASP A 158 -10.38 -23.88 8.89
N LEU A 159 -11.33 -22.96 8.66
CA LEU A 159 -11.57 -21.81 9.53
C LEU A 159 -12.37 -22.17 10.79
N LEU A 160 -13.00 -23.34 10.82
CA LEU A 160 -13.79 -23.82 11.96
C LEU A 160 -12.92 -24.67 12.90
N ALA A 161 -11.91 -25.33 12.36
CA ALA A 161 -10.93 -26.10 13.11
C ALA A 161 -9.68 -25.28 13.44
N ASP A 162 -8.99 -25.65 14.51
CA ASP A 162 -7.64 -25.18 14.85
C ASP A 162 -7.45 -23.66 15.09
N GLY A 163 -8.52 -22.86 15.13
CA GLY A 163 -8.45 -21.46 15.58
C GLY A 163 -7.91 -20.47 14.54
N PHE A 164 -8.01 -20.84 13.25
CA PHE A 164 -7.71 -19.94 12.14
C PHE A 164 -8.81 -18.89 11.94
N SER A 165 -8.43 -17.72 11.44
CA SER A 165 -9.35 -16.69 10.94
C SER A 165 -8.75 -16.01 9.74
N VAL A 166 -9.59 -15.70 8.74
CA VAL A 166 -9.17 -14.97 7.55
C VAL A 166 -9.97 -13.68 7.43
N ILE A 167 -9.26 -12.58 7.23
CA ILE A 167 -9.83 -11.29 6.89
C ILE A 167 -9.35 -10.92 5.48
N ASN A 168 -10.27 -10.54 4.62
CA ASN A 168 -9.95 -10.05 3.28
C ASN A 168 -10.65 -8.71 3.07
N ASN A 169 -9.88 -7.68 2.75
CA ASN A 169 -10.39 -6.33 2.50
C ASN A 169 -10.26 -5.89 1.03
N GLY A 170 -9.95 -6.82 0.12
CA GLY A 170 -9.72 -6.56 -1.31
C GLY A 170 -8.31 -6.05 -1.66
N LEU A 171 -7.55 -5.56 -0.67
CA LEU A 171 -6.16 -5.14 -0.83
C LEU A 171 -5.19 -6.15 -0.22
N ILE A 172 -5.53 -6.68 0.95
CA ILE A 172 -4.73 -7.63 1.71
C ILE A 172 -5.66 -8.73 2.21
N SER A 173 -5.22 -9.98 2.04
CA SER A 173 -5.77 -11.11 2.76
C SER A 173 -4.84 -11.47 3.91
N GLN A 174 -5.39 -11.49 5.12
CA GLN A 174 -4.66 -11.80 6.35
C GLN A 174 -5.19 -13.10 6.94
N LEU A 175 -4.32 -14.09 7.11
CA LEU A 175 -4.59 -15.32 7.84
C LEU A 175 -3.98 -15.21 9.24
N THR A 176 -4.79 -15.42 10.27
CA THR A 176 -4.37 -15.38 11.68
C THR A 176 -4.65 -16.71 12.36
N ALA A 177 -3.75 -17.16 13.22
CA ALA A 177 -3.96 -18.25 14.16
C ALA A 177 -3.47 -17.85 15.55
N ASN A 178 -4.33 -17.95 16.56
CA ASN A 178 -3.99 -17.55 17.92
C ASN A 178 -3.45 -18.75 18.71
N LYS A 179 -2.46 -18.52 19.58
CA LYS A 179 -1.84 -19.57 20.41
C LYS A 179 -1.41 -20.79 19.60
N VAL A 180 -0.49 -20.57 18.68
CA VAL A 180 -0.05 -21.59 17.74
C VAL A 180 0.63 -22.77 18.41
N LYS A 181 0.42 -23.94 17.82
CA LYS A 181 0.97 -25.24 18.25
C LYS A 181 1.77 -25.87 17.13
N LYS A 182 2.94 -26.41 17.48
CA LYS A 182 3.91 -26.99 16.54
C LYS A 182 3.32 -28.09 15.64
N SER A 183 2.47 -28.95 16.21
CA SER A 183 1.88 -30.08 15.49
C SER A 183 0.74 -29.72 14.53
N LEU A 184 0.15 -28.53 14.67
CA LEU A 184 -1.05 -28.13 13.92
C LEU A 184 -0.78 -26.97 12.96
N HIS A 185 0.02 -26.00 13.38
CA HIS A 185 0.16 -24.72 12.68
C HIS A 185 1.52 -24.58 11.98
N GLY A 186 2.42 -25.56 12.12
CA GLY A 186 3.71 -25.56 11.42
C GLY A 186 3.56 -26.14 10.01
N GLY A 187 4.25 -25.56 9.03
CA GLY A 187 4.24 -26.07 7.66
C GLY A 187 4.28 -24.99 6.60
N MET A 188 3.97 -25.41 5.37
CA MET A 188 3.95 -24.55 4.19
C MET A 188 2.54 -24.00 4.00
N TYR A 189 2.39 -22.70 4.19
CA TYR A 189 1.15 -21.98 3.85
C TYR A 189 1.25 -21.42 2.45
N THR A 190 0.17 -21.55 1.68
CA THR A 190 0.08 -20.96 0.34
C THR A 190 -1.16 -20.08 0.26
N CYS A 191 -0.95 -18.80 -0.03
CA CYS A 191 -1.98 -17.87 -0.47
C CYS A 191 -2.05 -17.93 -1.99
N THR A 192 -3.17 -18.35 -2.56
CA THR A 192 -3.40 -18.38 -4.01
C THR A 192 -4.46 -17.37 -4.38
N VAL A 193 -4.17 -16.56 -5.39
CA VAL A 193 -5.04 -15.48 -5.87
C VAL A 193 -5.39 -15.75 -7.32
N ASP A 194 -6.69 -15.80 -7.57
CA ASP A 194 -7.29 -15.91 -8.89
C ASP A 194 -7.63 -14.52 -9.43
N SER A 195 -7.26 -14.26 -10.68
CA SER A 195 -7.44 -12.96 -11.33
C SER A 195 -8.20 -13.13 -12.64
N PRO A 196 -9.17 -12.24 -12.95
CA PRO A 196 -9.91 -12.34 -14.20
C PRO A 196 -9.06 -12.03 -15.44
N MET A 197 -7.92 -11.34 -15.25
CA MET A 197 -7.08 -10.83 -16.34
C MET A 197 -5.68 -11.45 -16.36
N TYR A 198 -5.25 -12.04 -15.25
CA TYR A 198 -3.91 -12.60 -15.07
C TYR A 198 -4.03 -14.05 -14.61
N ASN A 199 -3.00 -14.86 -14.86
CA ASN A 199 -2.98 -16.22 -14.34
C ASN A 199 -2.92 -16.21 -12.80
N ASP A 200 -3.32 -17.33 -12.22
CA ASP A 200 -3.19 -17.59 -10.79
C ASP A 200 -1.77 -17.30 -10.32
N SER A 201 -1.70 -16.55 -9.22
CA SER A 201 -0.45 -16.20 -8.56
C SER A 201 -0.50 -16.67 -7.12
N SER A 202 0.66 -17.01 -6.56
CA SER A 202 0.73 -17.57 -5.23
C SER A 202 1.93 -17.06 -4.46
N ARG A 203 1.73 -16.85 -3.15
CA ARG A 203 2.81 -16.60 -2.18
C ARG A 203 2.86 -17.73 -1.17
N HIS A 204 4.08 -18.16 -0.87
CA HIS A 204 4.35 -19.25 0.06
C HIS A 204 4.94 -18.70 1.35
N PHE A 205 4.55 -19.28 2.48
CA PHE A 205 5.12 -19.00 3.80
C PHE A 205 5.54 -20.30 4.43
N GLN A 206 6.83 -20.45 4.70
CA GLN A 206 7.36 -21.59 5.42
C GLN A 206 7.38 -21.23 6.91
N VAL A 207 6.42 -21.78 7.66
CA VAL A 207 6.21 -21.43 9.07
C VAL A 207 6.85 -22.49 9.96
N THR A 208 7.84 -22.06 10.73
CA THR A 208 8.52 -22.87 11.75
C THR A 208 8.09 -22.43 13.14
N ILE A 209 7.54 -23.36 13.91
CA ILE A 209 7.14 -23.11 15.31
C ILE A 209 8.24 -23.60 16.24
N THR A 210 8.75 -22.67 17.04
CA THR A 210 9.80 -22.91 18.04
C THR A 210 9.19 -23.09 19.42
N ASP A 211 9.85 -23.88 20.25
CA ASP A 211 9.35 -24.13 21.61
C ASP A 211 9.39 -22.82 22.40
N LYS A 212 8.41 -22.63 23.27
CA LYS A 212 8.29 -21.41 24.07
C LYS A 212 9.56 -21.15 24.87
N THR A 213 10.14 -19.96 24.72
CA THR A 213 11.25 -19.55 25.56
C THR A 213 10.74 -19.28 26.98
N LEU A 214 11.10 -20.16 27.92
CA LEU A 214 10.85 -19.89 29.34
C LEU A 214 11.73 -18.72 29.75
N LYS A 215 11.14 -17.54 29.89
CA LYS A 215 11.78 -16.34 30.48
C LYS A 215 12.04 -16.62 31.96
N PHE A 216 13.09 -17.39 32.27
CA PHE A 216 13.52 -17.62 33.62
C PHE A 216 13.98 -16.29 34.22
N PRO A 217 13.46 -15.88 35.40
CA PRO A 217 13.86 -14.65 36.05
C PRO A 217 15.26 -14.84 36.67
N LEU A 218 16.29 -14.75 35.83
CA LEU A 218 17.68 -14.96 36.20
C LEU A 218 18.08 -14.05 37.36
N GLY A 219 17.67 -12.77 37.33
CA GLY A 219 17.94 -11.79 38.39
C GLY A 219 17.43 -12.23 39.77
N PRO A 220 16.11 -12.47 39.94
CA PRO A 220 15.55 -12.99 41.18
C PRO A 220 16.18 -14.33 41.64
N MET A 221 16.49 -15.25 40.72
CA MET A 221 17.18 -16.50 41.08
C MET A 221 18.60 -16.25 41.61
N ILE A 222 19.39 -15.43 40.92
CA ILE A 222 20.76 -15.10 41.34
C ILE A 222 20.73 -14.37 42.69
N ALA A 223 19.84 -13.40 42.87
CA ALA A 223 19.67 -12.70 44.14
C ALA A 223 19.33 -13.66 45.29
N GLY A 224 18.41 -14.60 45.05
CA GLY A 224 18.08 -15.65 46.00
C GLY A 224 19.28 -16.51 46.38
N LEU A 225 20.05 -16.98 45.40
CA LEU A 225 21.26 -17.79 45.63
C LEU A 225 22.33 -17.03 46.42
N VAL A 226 22.54 -15.74 46.12
CA VAL A 226 23.50 -14.88 46.84
C VAL A 226 23.09 -14.71 48.30
N VAL A 227 21.81 -14.46 48.56
CA VAL A 227 21.28 -14.32 49.93
C VAL A 227 21.44 -15.63 50.71
N VAL A 228 21.09 -16.77 50.11
CA VAL A 228 21.26 -18.09 50.73
C VAL A 228 22.74 -18.38 51.02
N GLY A 229 23.64 -18.06 50.08
CA GLY A 229 25.09 -18.21 50.27
C GLY A 229 25.64 -17.35 51.41
N LEU A 230 25.29 -16.06 51.43
CA LEU A 230 25.72 -15.13 52.49
C LEU A 230 25.18 -15.53 53.86
N THR A 231 23.91 -15.92 53.95
CA THR A 231 23.31 -16.37 55.22
C THR A 231 23.96 -17.66 55.73
N ALA A 232 24.26 -18.62 54.86
CA ALA A 232 24.99 -19.84 55.22
C ALA A 232 26.42 -19.54 55.70
N LEU A 233 27.15 -18.65 55.02
CA LEU A 233 28.48 -18.20 55.43
C LEU A 233 28.46 -17.53 56.81
N LEU A 234 27.52 -16.60 57.03
CA LEU A 234 27.34 -15.95 58.33
C LEU A 234 27.00 -16.96 59.44
N ALA A 235 26.16 -17.95 59.15
CA ALA A 235 25.85 -19.02 60.09
C ALA A 235 27.08 -19.88 60.43
N ALA A 236 27.90 -20.22 59.43
CA ALA A 236 29.14 -20.97 59.63
C ALA A 236 30.15 -20.19 60.49
N VAL A 237 30.36 -18.90 60.18
CA VAL A 237 31.26 -18.01 60.95
C VAL A 237 30.76 -17.85 62.39
N SER A 238 29.45 -17.70 62.58
CA SER A 238 28.84 -17.62 63.92
C SER A 238 29.08 -18.89 64.74
N ARG A 239 28.90 -20.07 64.14
CA ARG A 239 29.19 -21.36 64.80
C ARG A 239 30.68 -21.52 65.10
N TRP A 240 31.56 -21.17 64.17
CA TRP A 240 33.02 -21.21 64.38
C TRP A 240 33.47 -20.30 65.52
N ARG A 241 32.97 -19.05 65.57
CA ARG A 241 33.29 -18.13 66.68
C ARG A 241 32.84 -18.65 68.04
N LYS A 242 31.71 -19.37 68.12
CA LYS A 242 31.29 -20.03 69.37
C LYS A 242 32.23 -21.16 69.77
N ILE A 243 32.65 -22.01 68.83
CA ILE A 243 33.59 -23.12 69.09
C ILE A 243 34.94 -22.58 69.59
N VAL A 244 35.49 -21.55 68.94
CA VAL A 244 36.77 -20.95 69.33
C VAL A 244 36.72 -20.31 70.72
N LYS A 245 35.56 -19.81 71.17
CA LYS A 245 35.39 -19.28 72.53
C LYS A 245 35.33 -20.36 73.62
N CYS A 246 35.03 -21.61 73.29
CA CYS A 246 35.00 -22.71 74.25
C CYS A 246 36.36 -23.44 74.37
N CYS A 247 37.28 -23.22 73.43
CA CYS A 247 38.62 -23.81 73.42
C CYS A 247 39.71 -22.88 73.99
N LYS A 248 39.32 -21.87 74.79
CA LYS A 248 40.21 -20.90 75.44
C LYS A 248 39.79 -20.76 76.89
#